data_AF-A0A4U8UUL0-F1
#
_entry.id   AF-A0A4U8UUL0-F1
#
_cell.length_a   1.000
_cell.length_b   1.000
_cell.length_c   1.000
_cell.angle_alpha   90.00
_cell.angle_beta   90.00
_cell.angle_gamma   90.00
#
_symmetry.space_group_name_H-M   'P 1'
#
loop_
_entity.id
_entity.type
_entity.pdbx_description
1 polymer ?
#
loop_
_entity_poly.entity_id
_entity_poly.type
_entity_poly.pdbx_seq_one_letter_code
_entity_poly.pdbx_strand_id
1 'polypeptide(L)'
;MSRRSIIDLADDAGLLSLNPSDLVFEASQLGIQYYDFVLSAASTADKGYQLYLVKFDPHTNVEYLETARVGPEIVSNSGIPNNDLSMMTLGVLLWKHKIARSRVLCLVRSMDAASGQALEALKRATNKFKCLHHVQTVVERRNSNSSVSSRCRSPHDGMRLRVMMCQTRSTVELLPAQALRETRCLLVPSSNPILCLCFPLS
;
A
#
# COMPACT_ATOMS: atom_id res chain seq x y z
N MET A 1 -4.55 -24.26 3.12
CA MET A 1 -4.96 -22.94 2.58
C MET A 1 -4.60 -22.89 1.10
N SER A 2 -5.55 -22.60 0.21
CA SER A 2 -5.29 -22.47 -1.23
C SER A 2 -4.36 -21.28 -1.49
N ARG A 3 -3.34 -21.45 -2.33
CA ARG A 3 -2.41 -20.39 -2.71
C ARG A 3 -3.17 -19.38 -3.57
N ARG A 4 -3.45 -18.18 -3.03
CA ARG A 4 -4.10 -17.09 -3.77
C ARG A 4 -3.35 -16.78 -5.07
N SER A 5 -4.10 -16.56 -6.15
CA SER A 5 -3.54 -16.19 -7.44
C SER A 5 -2.96 -14.77 -7.40
N ILE A 6 -2.12 -14.41 -8.37
CA ILE A 6 -1.58 -13.05 -8.47
C ILE A 6 -2.68 -12.02 -8.74
N ILE A 7 -3.74 -12.43 -9.44
CA ILE A 7 -4.88 -11.57 -9.78
C ILE A 7 -5.66 -11.25 -8.51
N ASP A 8 -5.93 -12.24 -7.66
CA ASP A 8 -6.63 -12.02 -6.38
C ASP A 8 -5.84 -11.05 -5.49
N LEU A 9 -4.51 -11.21 -5.43
CA LEU A 9 -3.66 -10.33 -4.64
C LEU A 9 -3.58 -8.92 -5.21
N ALA A 10 -3.58 -8.77 -6.53
CA ALA A 10 -3.55 -7.48 -7.19
C ALA A 10 -4.89 -6.74 -7.04
N ASP A 11 -6.01 -7.46 -7.03
CA ASP A 11 -7.33 -6.90 -6.73
C ASP A 11 -7.41 -6.44 -5.27
N ASP A 12 -7.02 -7.30 -4.32
CA ASP A 12 -6.95 -6.94 -2.90
C ASP A 12 -6.03 -5.74 -2.66
N ALA A 13 -4.91 -5.66 -3.38
CA ALA A 13 -3.97 -4.56 -3.30
C ALA A 13 -4.45 -3.27 -3.99
N GLY A 14 -5.62 -3.28 -4.66
CA GLY A 14 -6.18 -2.13 -5.38
C GLY A 14 -5.48 -1.82 -6.71
N LEU A 15 -4.54 -2.67 -7.16
CA LEU A 15 -3.74 -2.44 -8.37
C LEU A 15 -4.59 -2.51 -9.64
N LEU A 16 -5.65 -3.33 -9.64
CA LEU A 16 -6.58 -3.42 -10.78
C LEU A 16 -7.40 -2.15 -10.97
N SER A 17 -7.50 -1.30 -9.94
CA SER A 17 -8.19 -0.02 -10.00
C SER A 17 -7.29 1.11 -10.52
N LEU A 18 -5.98 0.89 -10.62
CA LEU A 18 -5.03 1.86 -11.18
C LEU A 18 -5.09 1.86 -12.70
N ASN A 19 -5.17 3.05 -13.27
CA ASN A 19 -4.86 3.28 -14.67
C ASN A 19 -3.33 3.47 -14.82
N PRO A 20 -2.74 3.11 -15.97
CA PRO A 20 -1.33 3.39 -16.24
C PRO A 20 -0.94 4.86 -16.07
N SER A 21 -1.87 5.79 -16.33
CA SER A 21 -1.69 7.22 -16.08
C SER A 21 -1.48 7.55 -14.60
N ASP A 22 -2.04 6.78 -13.68
CA ASP A 22 -1.89 7.00 -12.23
C ASP A 22 -0.47 6.65 -11.75
N LEU A 23 0.25 5.82 -12.54
CA LEU A 23 1.65 5.47 -12.30
C LEU A 23 2.63 6.49 -12.91
N VAL A 24 2.13 7.43 -13.71
CA VAL A 24 2.89 8.51 -14.35
C VAL A 24 2.53 9.82 -13.64
N PHE A 25 3.53 10.51 -13.11
CA PHE A 25 3.32 11.85 -12.56
C PHE A 25 3.45 12.87 -13.69
N GLU A 26 2.55 13.84 -13.79
CA GLU A 26 2.48 14.81 -14.91
C GLU A 26 3.79 15.56 -15.18
N ALA A 27 4.69 15.68 -14.19
CA ALA A 27 6.03 16.25 -14.37
C ALA A 27 7.04 15.34 -15.12
N SER A 28 6.72 14.06 -15.33
CA SER A 28 7.52 13.11 -16.11
C SER A 28 7.25 13.32 -17.60
N GLN A 29 7.98 14.25 -18.23
CA GLN A 29 7.84 14.60 -19.65
C GLN A 29 8.10 13.43 -20.63
N LEU A 30 8.53 12.26 -20.13
CA LEU A 30 8.95 11.12 -20.94
C LEU A 30 7.93 9.96 -20.93
N GLY A 31 6.81 10.08 -20.22
CA GLY A 31 5.85 8.96 -20.09
C GLY A 31 6.41 7.76 -19.31
N ILE A 32 7.52 7.95 -18.59
CA ILE A 32 8.15 6.92 -17.74
C ILE A 32 7.41 6.91 -16.39
N GLN A 33 7.18 5.71 -15.84
CA GLN A 33 6.62 5.52 -14.51
C GLN A 33 7.38 6.37 -13.49
N TYR A 34 6.63 7.16 -12.73
CA TYR A 34 7.20 8.06 -11.73
C TYR A 34 7.42 7.36 -10.40
N TYR A 35 6.63 6.35 -10.06
CA TYR A 35 6.77 5.65 -8.79
C TYR A 35 7.63 4.41 -8.95
N ASP A 36 8.57 4.23 -8.03
CA ASP A 36 9.42 3.04 -7.97
C ASP A 36 8.69 1.90 -7.22
N PHE A 37 7.81 2.24 -6.28
CA PHE A 37 7.01 1.28 -5.53
C PHE A 37 5.56 1.74 -5.35
N VAL A 38 4.64 0.78 -5.25
CA VAL A 38 3.26 0.97 -4.83
C VAL A 38 3.03 0.20 -3.54
N LEU A 39 2.56 0.90 -2.52
CA LEU A 39 2.24 0.38 -1.20
C LEU A 39 0.74 0.42 -1.00
N SER A 40 0.13 -0.66 -0.53
CA SER A 40 -1.31 -0.68 -0.23
C SER A 40 -1.64 -1.60 0.93
N ALA A 41 -2.84 -1.42 1.49
CA ALA A 41 -3.37 -2.23 2.57
C ALA A 41 -4.81 -2.67 2.26
N ALA A 42 -5.13 -3.88 2.70
CA ALA A 42 -6.47 -4.45 2.63
C ALA A 42 -6.88 -4.95 4.00
N SER A 43 -8.07 -4.61 4.47
CA SER A 43 -8.67 -5.26 5.63
C SER A 43 -8.95 -6.73 5.32
N THR A 44 -8.69 -7.61 6.27
CA THR A 44 -8.96 -9.05 6.15
C THR A 44 -10.20 -9.44 6.95
N ALA A 45 -10.84 -10.56 6.57
CA ALA A 45 -12.11 -11.00 7.17
C ALA A 45 -12.04 -11.24 8.69
N ASP A 46 -10.85 -11.55 9.21
CA ASP A 46 -10.56 -11.72 10.63
C ASP A 46 -10.31 -10.41 11.39
N LYS A 47 -10.59 -9.23 10.77
CA LYS A 47 -10.30 -7.90 11.31
C LYS A 47 -8.80 -7.56 11.43
N GLY A 48 -7.96 -8.28 10.70
CA GLY A 48 -6.55 -7.93 10.49
C GLY A 48 -6.36 -7.07 9.24
N TYR A 49 -5.11 -6.95 8.80
CA TYR A 49 -4.75 -6.35 7.52
C TYR A 49 -3.77 -7.22 6.74
N GLN A 50 -3.83 -7.11 5.43
CA GLN A 50 -2.80 -7.56 4.51
C GLN A 50 -2.16 -6.33 3.88
N LEU A 51 -0.84 -6.19 4.06
CA LEU A 51 -0.03 -5.16 3.42
C LEU A 51 0.57 -5.72 2.15
N TYR A 52 0.71 -4.85 1.15
CA TYR A 52 1.28 -5.17 -0.17
C TYR A 52 2.31 -4.13 -0.55
N LEU A 53 3.50 -4.59 -0.94
CA LEU A 53 4.52 -3.80 -1.61
C LEU A 53 4.73 -4.34 -3.01
N VAL A 54 4.51 -3.49 -4.00
CA VAL A 54 4.59 -3.83 -5.42
C VAL A 54 5.64 -2.95 -6.08
N LYS A 55 6.45 -3.53 -6.95
CA LYS A 55 7.26 -2.80 -7.92
C LYS A 55 6.86 -3.24 -9.31
N PHE A 56 6.68 -2.26 -10.18
CA PHE A 56 6.39 -2.49 -11.59
C PHE A 56 7.68 -2.43 -12.39
N ASP A 57 7.75 -3.25 -13.44
CA ASP A 57 8.79 -3.11 -14.46
C ASP A 57 8.45 -1.91 -15.38
N PRO A 58 9.38 -1.50 -16.27
CA PRO A 58 9.12 -0.44 -17.24
C PRO A 58 7.92 -0.71 -18.18
N HIS A 59 7.49 -1.96 -18.30
CA HIS A 59 6.37 -2.41 -19.13
C HIS A 59 5.06 -2.58 -18.34
N THR A 60 4.99 -2.09 -17.10
CA THR A 60 3.83 -2.18 -16.19
C THR A 60 3.45 -3.59 -15.72
N ASN A 61 4.32 -4.58 -15.92
CA ASN A 61 4.18 -5.88 -15.28
C ASN A 61 4.66 -5.82 -13.83
N VAL A 62 4.20 -6.76 -13.01
CA VAL A 62 4.64 -6.87 -11.63
C VAL A 62 6.05 -7.46 -11.62
N GLU A 63 7.07 -6.64 -11.41
CA GLU A 63 8.44 -7.14 -11.22
C GLU A 63 8.52 -7.89 -9.89
N TYR A 64 7.92 -7.28 -8.86
CA TYR A 64 8.06 -7.74 -7.49
C TYR A 64 6.77 -7.51 -6.73
N LEU A 65 6.33 -8.54 -5.99
CA LEU A 65 5.23 -8.46 -5.04
C LEU A 65 5.66 -9.06 -3.71
N GLU A 66 5.60 -8.27 -2.66
CA GLU A 66 5.77 -8.76 -1.30
C GLU A 66 4.55 -8.44 -0.44
N THR A 67 4.14 -9.42 0.34
CA THR A 67 2.96 -9.31 1.19
C THR A 67 3.34 -9.49 2.66
N ALA A 68 2.66 -8.80 3.57
CA ALA A 68 2.83 -8.98 5.01
C ALA A 68 1.48 -8.98 5.72
N ARG A 69 1.22 -9.98 6.57
CA ARG A 69 -0.04 -10.07 7.33
C ARG A 69 0.12 -9.41 8.68
N VAL A 70 -0.81 -8.53 9.01
CA VAL A 70 -1.00 -7.94 10.33
C VAL A 70 -2.20 -8.63 10.96
N GLY A 71 -1.94 -9.55 11.90
CA GLY A 71 -3.01 -10.28 12.56
C GLY A 71 -3.88 -9.38 13.44
N PRO A 72 -5.15 -9.77 13.68
CA PRO A 72 -6.08 -8.98 14.50
C PRO A 72 -5.58 -8.75 15.92
N GLU A 73 -4.81 -9.68 16.48
CA GLU A 73 -4.16 -9.56 17.78
C GLU A 73 -3.14 -8.43 17.82
N ILE A 74 -2.47 -8.15 16.70
CA ILE A 74 -1.54 -7.03 16.61
C ILE A 74 -2.34 -5.74 16.53
N VAL A 75 -3.37 -5.68 15.68
CA VAL A 75 -4.22 -4.48 15.54
C VAL A 75 -4.88 -4.09 16.87
N SER A 76 -5.39 -5.06 17.62
CA SER A 76 -6.08 -4.81 18.89
C SER A 76 -5.13 -4.51 20.06
N ASN A 77 -3.99 -5.20 20.16
CA ASN A 77 -3.10 -5.07 21.33
C ASN A 77 -2.00 -4.03 21.17
N SER A 78 -1.63 -3.66 19.93
CA SER A 78 -0.52 -2.73 19.69
C SER A 78 -0.87 -1.26 19.92
N GLY A 79 -2.16 -0.93 20.02
CA GLY A 79 -2.63 0.46 20.09
C GLY A 79 -2.43 1.25 18.78
N ILE A 80 -2.15 0.56 17.67
CA ILE A 80 -2.10 1.16 16.33
C ILE A 80 -3.55 1.42 15.87
N PRO A 81 -3.89 2.64 15.42
CA PRO A 81 -5.21 2.91 14.89
C PRO A 81 -5.56 1.99 13.70
N ASN A 82 -6.78 1.48 13.72
CA ASN A 82 -7.31 0.58 12.71
C ASN A 82 -7.74 1.37 11.45
N ASN A 83 -6.78 1.87 10.68
CA ASN A 83 -7.01 2.58 9.42
C ASN A 83 -5.88 2.35 8.41
N ASP A 84 -6.19 2.55 7.12
CA ASP A 84 -5.25 2.30 6.02
C ASP A 84 -3.96 3.12 6.12
N LEU A 85 -4.03 4.38 6.58
CA LEU A 85 -2.85 5.25 6.71
C LEU A 85 -1.89 4.80 7.82
N SER A 86 -2.42 4.27 8.91
CA SER A 86 -1.63 3.66 9.97
C SER A 86 -0.93 2.41 9.46
N MET A 87 -1.63 1.63 8.65
CA MET A 87 -1.07 0.48 7.94
C MET A 87 -0.03 0.88 6.89
N MET A 88 -0.19 2.01 6.20
CA MET A 88 0.84 2.57 5.31
C MET A 88 2.10 2.92 6.09
N THR A 89 1.95 3.56 7.25
CA THR A 89 3.08 3.90 8.13
C THR A 89 3.82 2.65 8.59
N LEU A 90 3.09 1.59 8.95
CA LEU A 90 3.69 0.28 9.24
C LEU A 90 4.43 -0.31 8.03
N GLY A 91 3.82 -0.27 6.85
CA GLY A 91 4.43 -0.76 5.62
C GLY A 91 5.74 -0.04 5.29
N VAL A 92 5.77 1.29 5.41
CA VAL A 92 7.00 2.08 5.20
C VAL A 92 8.12 1.64 6.14
N LEU A 93 7.81 1.38 7.42
CA LEU A 93 8.80 0.96 8.41
C LEU A 93 9.22 -0.51 8.22
N LEU A 94 8.29 -1.37 7.80
CA LEU A 94 8.55 -2.77 7.50
C LEU A 94 9.54 -2.91 6.34
N TRP A 95 9.30 -2.15 5.27
CA TRP A 95 10.07 -2.21 4.04
C TRP A 95 11.12 -1.11 3.90
N LYS A 96 11.48 -0.45 5.01
CA LYS A 96 12.38 0.72 5.04
C LYS A 96 13.66 0.55 4.23
N HIS A 97 14.27 -0.64 4.26
CA HIS A 97 15.50 -0.93 3.53
C HIS A 97 15.30 -1.09 2.01
N LYS A 98 14.09 -1.48 1.57
CA LYS A 98 13.75 -1.67 0.16
C LYS A 98 13.32 -0.36 -0.50
N ILE A 99 12.55 0.46 0.22
CA ILE A 99 11.95 1.69 -0.33
C ILE A 99 12.77 2.95 -0.06
N ALA A 100 13.90 2.86 0.67
CA ALA A 100 14.73 4.03 0.98
C ALA A 100 15.12 4.78 -0.29
N ARG A 101 15.05 6.13 -0.25
CA ARG A 101 15.35 7.02 -1.39
C ARG A 101 14.52 6.77 -2.66
N SER A 102 13.40 6.08 -2.53
CA SER A 102 12.50 5.76 -3.65
C SER A 102 11.24 6.61 -3.63
N ARG A 103 10.54 6.66 -4.76
CA ARG A 103 9.21 7.28 -4.91
C ARG A 103 8.13 6.23 -4.69
N VAL A 104 7.29 6.44 -3.70
CA VAL A 104 6.29 5.46 -3.25
C VAL A 104 4.89 6.01 -3.42
N LEU A 105 4.04 5.32 -4.17
CA LEU A 105 2.61 5.58 -4.23
C LEU A 105 1.90 4.77 -3.14
N CYS A 106 1.25 5.44 -2.20
CA CYS A 106 0.48 4.81 -1.13
C CYS A 106 -1.01 4.81 -1.50
N LEU A 107 -1.57 3.63 -1.72
CA LEU A 107 -2.99 3.45 -2.02
C LEU A 107 -3.77 3.23 -0.72
N VAL A 108 -4.77 4.07 -0.51
CA VAL A 108 -5.69 3.99 0.64
C VAL A 108 -7.13 3.92 0.13
N ARG A 109 -7.99 3.13 0.76
CA ARG A 109 -9.38 2.95 0.32
C ARG A 109 -10.29 4.04 0.87
N SER A 110 -10.08 4.43 2.12
CA SER A 110 -10.78 5.54 2.76
C SER A 110 -9.80 6.52 3.39
N MET A 111 -10.09 7.81 3.24
CA MET A 111 -9.48 8.88 4.01
C MET A 111 -10.58 9.58 4.83
N ASP A 112 -10.56 9.38 6.14
CA ASP A 112 -11.50 10.05 7.04
C ASP A 112 -10.99 11.45 7.42
N ALA A 113 -11.87 12.35 7.84
CA ALA A 113 -11.49 13.71 8.27
C ALA A 113 -10.50 13.74 9.46
N ALA A 114 -10.44 12.67 10.26
CA ALA A 114 -9.49 12.50 11.36
C ALA A 114 -8.09 12.00 10.92
N SER A 115 -7.86 11.83 9.60
CA SER A 115 -6.63 11.26 9.03
C SER A 115 -5.39 12.14 9.15
N GLY A 116 -5.53 13.41 9.55
CA GLY A 116 -4.41 14.37 9.58
C GLY A 116 -3.22 13.88 10.42
N GLN A 117 -3.49 13.27 11.58
CA GLN A 117 -2.43 12.73 12.44
C GLN A 117 -1.70 11.53 11.81
N ALA A 118 -2.44 10.61 11.19
CA ALA A 118 -1.86 9.44 10.54
C ALA A 118 -1.05 9.84 9.30
N LEU A 119 -1.49 10.89 8.58
CA LEU A 119 -0.75 11.44 7.45
C LEU A 119 0.56 12.10 7.88
N GLU A 120 0.56 12.86 8.98
CA GLU A 120 1.80 13.44 9.53
C GLU A 120 2.75 12.36 10.05
N ALA A 121 2.24 11.28 10.63
CA ALA A 121 3.05 10.13 11.01
C ALA A 121 3.70 9.46 9.79
N LEU A 122 2.94 9.28 8.71
CA LEU A 122 3.44 8.76 7.44
C LEU A 122 4.53 9.66 6.85
N LYS A 123 4.30 10.98 6.79
CA LYS A 123 5.30 11.97 6.34
C LYS A 123 6.60 11.89 7.15
N ARG A 124 6.51 11.77 8.48
CA ARG A 124 7.69 11.61 9.33
C ARG A 124 8.43 10.31 9.03
N ALA A 125 7.71 9.20 8.88
CA ALA A 125 8.29 7.90 8.56
C ALA A 125 9.02 7.92 7.21
N THR A 126 8.40 8.49 6.17
CA THR A 126 8.98 8.54 4.82
C THR A 126 10.16 9.50 4.72
N ASN A 127 10.09 10.66 5.39
CA ASN A 127 11.19 11.62 5.44
C ASN A 127 12.46 11.03 6.08
N LYS A 128 12.32 10.18 7.12
CA LYS A 128 13.45 9.49 7.78
C LYS A 128 14.30 8.70 6.78
N PHE A 129 13.68 8.10 5.76
CA PHE A 129 14.34 7.27 4.75
C PHE A 129 14.54 7.99 3.41
N LYS A 130 14.30 9.31 3.38
CA LYS A 130 14.34 10.14 2.16
C LYS A 130 13.42 9.62 1.05
N CYS A 131 12.30 8.99 1.40
CA CYS A 131 11.31 8.52 0.44
C CYS A 131 10.40 9.69 0.03
N LEU A 132 10.16 9.85 -1.27
CA LEU A 132 9.06 10.67 -1.75
C LEU A 132 7.79 9.82 -1.69
N HIS A 133 6.70 10.37 -1.15
CA HIS A 133 5.46 9.63 -1.01
C HIS A 133 4.30 10.45 -1.55
N HIS A 134 3.42 9.80 -2.31
CA HIS A 134 2.11 10.36 -2.67
C HIS A 134 1.03 9.42 -2.14
N VAL A 135 -0.05 9.99 -1.62
CA VAL A 135 -1.19 9.21 -1.13
C VAL A 135 -2.33 9.39 -2.11
N GLN A 136 -2.85 8.28 -2.63
CA GLN A 136 -3.97 8.26 -3.55
C GLN A 136 -5.10 7.43 -2.95
N THR A 137 -6.30 8.01 -2.92
CA THR A 137 -7.51 7.29 -2.55
C THR A 137 -7.99 6.45 -3.74
N VAL A 138 -8.00 5.14 -3.56
CA VAL A 138 -8.56 4.21 -4.53
C VAL A 138 -10.02 3.99 -4.14
N VAL A 139 -10.91 4.66 -4.85
CA VAL A 139 -12.34 4.41 -4.70
C VAL A 139 -12.63 3.06 -5.35
N GLU A 140 -13.15 2.09 -4.59
CA GLU A 140 -13.72 0.88 -5.16
C GLU A 140 -14.73 1.30 -6.23
N ARG A 141 -14.47 0.99 -7.51
CA ARG A 141 -15.49 1.13 -8.54
C ARG A 141 -16.66 0.29 -8.06
N ARG A 142 -17.76 0.94 -7.65
CA ARG A 142 -18.99 0.28 -7.20
C ARG A 142 -19.30 -0.85 -8.17
N ASN A 143 -19.12 -2.09 -7.73
CA ASN A 143 -19.75 -3.23 -8.37
C ASN A 143 -21.24 -3.14 -8.04
N SER A 144 -21.96 -2.35 -8.82
CA SER A 144 -23.42 -2.33 -8.80
C SER A 144 -23.91 -3.65 -9.37
N ASN A 145 -24.17 -4.61 -8.48
CA ASN A 145 -25.01 -5.76 -8.80
C ASN A 145 -26.46 -5.30 -8.92
N SER A 146 -26.88 -4.89 -10.13
CA SER A 146 -28.18 -5.25 -10.72
C SER A 146 -28.39 -4.55 -12.07
N SER A 147 -28.73 -5.37 -13.08
CA SER A 147 -29.46 -5.07 -14.32
C SER A 147 -28.96 -3.98 -15.28
N VAL A 148 -28.49 -4.45 -16.45
CA VAL A 148 -28.78 -3.95 -17.81
C VAL A 148 -29.36 -2.52 -17.90
N SER A 149 -28.54 -1.53 -18.27
CA SER A 149 -28.62 -0.81 -19.57
C SER A 149 -27.75 0.46 -19.62
N SER A 150 -26.86 0.49 -20.63
CA SER A 150 -26.35 1.64 -21.41
C SER A 150 -25.93 2.94 -20.66
N ARG A 151 -24.68 3.42 -20.73
CA ARG A 151 -23.99 4.11 -21.85
C ARG A 151 -22.57 4.46 -21.34
N CYS A 152 -21.42 4.32 -22.01
CA CYS A 152 -21.02 3.95 -23.36
C CYS A 152 -19.79 3.02 -23.25
N ARG A 153 -19.89 1.84 -23.87
CA ARG A 153 -18.73 1.02 -24.26
C ARG A 153 -18.18 1.60 -25.56
N SER A 154 -16.87 1.80 -25.67
CA SER A 154 -16.22 1.62 -26.97
C SER A 154 -16.04 0.11 -27.21
N PRO A 155 -16.28 -0.38 -28.44
CA PRO A 155 -16.36 -1.81 -28.73
C PRO A 155 -14.95 -2.36 -28.98
N HIS A 156 -14.25 -2.70 -27.91
CA HIS A 156 -13.27 -3.78 -27.97
C HIS A 156 -13.75 -4.88 -27.04
N ASP A 157 -14.78 -5.57 -27.52
CA ASP A 157 -15.22 -6.85 -26.98
C ASP A 157 -14.16 -7.89 -27.36
N GLY A 158 -13.16 -7.97 -26.51
CA GLY A 158 -12.17 -9.03 -26.49
C GLY A 158 -11.99 -9.40 -25.03
N MET A 159 -11.81 -10.69 -24.76
CA MET A 159 -11.34 -11.16 -23.46
C MET A 159 -9.95 -10.54 -23.24
N ARG A 160 -9.88 -9.40 -22.54
CA ARG A 160 -8.60 -8.76 -22.20
C ARG A 160 -7.94 -9.57 -21.11
N LEU A 161 -7.23 -10.60 -21.52
CA LEU A 161 -6.33 -11.37 -20.65
C LEU A 161 -5.21 -10.42 -20.21
N ARG A 162 -5.39 -9.69 -19.10
CA ARG A 162 -4.30 -8.93 -18.48
C ARG A 162 -3.44 -9.92 -17.71
N VAL A 163 -2.49 -10.53 -18.41
CA VAL A 163 -1.51 -11.44 -17.81
C VAL A 163 -0.58 -10.60 -16.94
N MET A 164 -0.84 -10.56 -15.63
CA MET A 164 0.14 -10.08 -14.68
C MET A 164 1.15 -11.18 -14.44
N MET A 165 2.29 -11.07 -15.12
CA MET A 165 3.48 -11.84 -14.77
C MET A 165 4.08 -11.19 -13.53
N CYS A 166 4.31 -11.99 -12.49
CA CYS A 166 5.03 -11.60 -11.28
C CYS A 166 6.37 -12.32 -11.28
N GLN A 167 7.47 -11.58 -11.43
CA GLN A 167 8.80 -12.21 -11.52
C GLN A 167 9.24 -12.72 -10.15
N THR A 168 9.05 -11.92 -9.09
CA THR A 168 9.41 -12.29 -7.72
C THR A 168 8.24 -12.09 -6.77
N ARG A 169 7.89 -13.15 -6.03
CA ARG A 169 6.85 -13.13 -5.00
C ARG A 169 7.40 -13.59 -3.66
N SER A 170 7.29 -12.75 -2.63
CA SER A 170 7.65 -13.09 -1.25
C SER A 170 6.54 -12.76 -0.27
N THR A 171 6.62 -13.35 0.93
CA THR A 171 5.72 -13.04 2.04
C THR A 171 6.57 -12.88 3.29
N VAL A 172 6.34 -11.80 4.03
CA VAL A 172 6.92 -11.59 5.35
C VAL A 172 6.09 -12.37 6.36
N GLU A 173 6.66 -13.43 6.91
CA GLU A 173 5.98 -14.32 7.85
C GLU A 173 5.81 -13.69 9.24
N LEU A 174 6.81 -12.91 9.69
CA LEU A 174 6.85 -12.29 11.01
C LEU A 174 7.11 -10.79 10.89
N LEU A 175 6.25 -9.99 11.52
CA LEU A 175 6.44 -8.55 11.57
C LEU A 175 7.55 -8.20 12.59
N PRO A 176 8.59 -7.45 12.19
CA PRO A 176 9.64 -7.04 13.11
C PRO A 176 9.07 -6.22 14.26
N ALA A 177 9.38 -6.61 15.50
CA ALA A 177 8.92 -5.90 16.69
C ALA A 177 9.33 -4.42 16.70
N GLN A 178 10.49 -4.11 16.11
CA GLN A 178 10.94 -2.73 15.94
C GLN A 178 9.98 -1.91 15.07
N ALA A 179 9.52 -2.45 13.94
CA ALA A 179 8.59 -1.75 13.05
C ALA A 179 7.29 -1.43 13.77
N LEU A 180 6.72 -2.41 14.49
CA LEU A 180 5.49 -2.22 15.27
C LEU A 180 5.64 -1.15 16.36
N ARG A 181 6.77 -1.16 17.08
CA ARG A 181 7.07 -0.14 18.11
C ARG A 181 7.18 1.25 17.50
N GLU A 182 7.98 1.40 16.43
CA GLU A 182 8.16 2.70 15.75
C GLU A 182 6.83 3.23 15.19
N THR A 183 6.01 2.36 14.58
CA THR A 183 4.67 2.71 14.10
C THR A 183 3.80 3.24 15.23
N ARG A 184 3.75 2.55 16.37
CA ARG A 184 3.00 3.00 17.54
C ARG A 184 3.50 4.36 18.04
N CYS A 185 4.81 4.57 18.14
CA CYS A 185 5.37 5.86 18.58
C CYS A 185 4.92 7.02 17.68
N LEU A 186 4.91 6.81 16.36
CA LEU A 186 4.65 7.86 15.40
C LEU A 186 3.17 8.22 15.30
N LEU A 187 2.30 7.23 15.51
CA LEU A 187 0.85 7.37 15.39
C LEU A 187 0.20 7.83 16.69
N VAL A 188 0.75 7.49 17.86
CA VAL A 188 0.18 7.90 19.15
C VAL A 188 0.71 9.29 19.52
N PRO A 189 -0.16 10.28 19.81
CA PRO A 189 0.27 11.67 20.02
C PRO A 189 0.95 11.90 21.37
N SER A 190 0.74 10.99 22.34
CA SER A 190 1.37 11.03 23.66
C SER A 190 2.77 10.42 23.69
N SER A 191 3.21 9.75 22.62
CA SER A 191 4.57 9.21 22.52
C SER A 191 5.55 10.25 21.99
N ASN A 192 6.74 10.33 22.60
CA ASN A 192 7.81 11.22 22.15
C ASN A 192 8.40 10.72 20.82
N PRO A 193 8.17 11.40 19.68
CA PRO A 193 8.63 10.92 18.37
C PRO A 193 10.15 10.96 18.23
N ILE A 194 10.84 11.82 18.99
CA ILE A 194 12.30 11.98 18.99
C ILE A 194 13.01 10.69 19.46
N LEU A 195 12.44 10.00 20.45
CA LEU A 195 13.04 8.79 21.01
C LEU A 195 13.05 7.61 20.02
N CYS A 196 12.09 7.54 19.11
CA CYS A 196 12.00 6.49 18.09
C CYS A 196 12.71 6.89 16.76
N LEU A 197 13.15 8.15 16.64
CA LEU A 197 13.89 8.69 15.49
C LEU A 197 15.42 8.68 15.68
N CYS A 198 15.91 8.92 16.89
CA CYS A 198 17.34 9.11 17.16
C CYS A 198 18.09 7.86 17.66
N PHE A 199 17.40 6.82 18.10
CA PHE A 199 18.04 5.63 18.65
C PHE A 199 17.60 4.37 17.89
N PRO A 200 18.52 3.65 17.21
CA PRO A 200 18.28 2.26 16.88
C PRO A 200 18.29 1.50 18.22
N LEU A 201 17.11 1.37 18.84
CA LEU A 201 16.96 0.55 20.03
C LEU A 201 16.94 -0.91 19.57
N SER A 202 18.16 -1.47 19.51
CA SER A 202 18.51 -2.88 19.37
C SER A 202 17.73 -3.76 20.34
#